data_AF-A0A2I2DQZ2-F1
#
_entry.id   AF-A0A2I2DQZ2-F1
#
_cell.length_a   1.000
_cell.length_b   1.000
_cell.length_c   1.000
_cell.angle_alpha   90.00
_cell.angle_beta   90.00
_cell.angle_gamma   90.00
#
_symmetry.space_group_name_H-M   'P 1'
#
loop_
_entity.id
_entity.type
_entity.pdbx_description
1 polymer ?
#
loop_
_entity_poly.entity_id
_entity_poly.type
_entity_poly.pdbx_seq_one_letter_code
_entity_poly.pdbx_strand_id
1 'polypeptide(L)' 'MPEIRLEGNWLKKLGFEIGKEIEIKQQKNKLTITLIEKREK' A
#
# COMPACT_ATOMS: atom_id res chain seq x y z
N MET A 1 13.70 13.83 9.11
CA MET A 1 13.28 13.25 7.82
C MET A 1 11.79 12.97 7.90
N PRO A 2 11.01 13.16 6.82
CA PRO A 2 9.59 12.80 6.81
C PRO A 2 9.44 11.27 6.84
N GLU A 3 8.65 10.74 7.78
CA GLU A 3 8.38 9.31 7.95
C GLU A 3 6.86 9.10 7.97
N ILE A 4 6.37 8.07 7.27
CA ILE A 4 4.95 7.70 7.21
C ILE A 4 4.82 6.30 7.80
N ARG A 5 4.10 6.18 8.92
CA ARG A 5 3.79 4.90 9.57
C ARG A 5 2.32 4.58 9.37
N LEU A 6 2.06 3.41 8.77
CA LEU A 6 0.72 2.85 8.62
C LEU A 6 0.61 1.65 9.55
N GLU A 7 -0.22 1.78 10.57
CA GLU A 7 -0.38 0.76 11.62
C GLU A 7 -1.86 0.44 11.80
N GLY A 8 -2.18 -0.85 11.95
CA GLY A 8 -3.54 -1.29 12.25
C GLY A 8 -3.94 -2.60 11.56
N ASN A 9 -4.85 -3.33 12.21
CA ASN A 9 -5.40 -4.59 11.71
C ASN A 9 -6.15 -4.43 10.37
N TRP A 10 -6.60 -3.22 10.07
CA TRP A 10 -7.29 -2.90 8.81
C TRP A 10 -6.36 -3.04 7.59
N LEU A 11 -5.04 -2.81 7.72
CA LEU A 11 -4.08 -3.02 6.63
C LEU A 11 -4.04 -4.50 6.20
N LYS A 12 -3.93 -5.41 7.17
CA LYS A 12 -4.03 -6.85 6.91
C LYS A 12 -5.39 -7.24 6.32
N LYS A 13 -6.49 -6.67 6.83
CA LYS A 13 -7.85 -6.92 6.30
C LYS A 13 -8.03 -6.45 4.87
N LEU A 14 -7.36 -5.37 4.48
CA LEU A 14 -7.34 -4.88 3.10
C LEU A 14 -6.48 -5.75 2.18
N GLY A 15 -5.65 -6.64 2.72
CA GLY A 15 -4.72 -7.48 1.96
C GLY A 15 -3.30 -6.92 1.89
N PHE A 16 -3.01 -5.82 2.60
CA PHE A 16 -1.65 -5.30 2.78
C PHE A 16 -0.92 -6.16 3.80
N GLU A 17 -0.22 -7.16 3.28
CA GLU A 17 0.65 -8.04 4.06
C GLU A 17 2.11 -7.63 3.93
N ILE A 18 2.87 -7.83 5.00
CA ILE A 18 4.32 -7.57 5.01
C ILE A 18 4.97 -8.54 4.02
N GLY A 19 5.73 -8.01 3.06
CA GLY A 19 6.38 -8.79 2.01
C GLY A 19 5.59 -8.85 0.69
N LYS A 20 4.36 -8.33 0.63
CA LYS A 20 3.66 -8.13 -0.65
C LYS A 20 4.16 -6.88 -1.36
N GLU A 21 4.27 -6.97 -2.68
CA GLU A 21 4.50 -5.81 -3.54
C GLU A 21 3.25 -4.94 -3.58
N ILE A 22 3.43 -3.64 -3.36
CA ILE A 22 2.37 -2.63 -3.39
C ILE A 22 2.77 -1.52 -4.35
N GLU A 23 1.79 -0.93 -5.02
CA GLU A 23 2.01 0.23 -5.88
C GLU A 23 1.69 1.49 -5.08
N ILE A 24 2.68 2.38 -4.95
CA ILE A 24 2.49 3.69 -4.32
C ILE A 24 2.57 4.75 -5.41
N LYS A 25 1.43 5.38 -5.71
CA LYS A 25 1.34 6.51 -6.62
C LYS A 25 1.30 7.81 -5.83
N GLN A 26 2.35 8.62 -5.95
CA GLN A 26 2.42 9.95 -5.37
C GLN A 26 1.90 11.00 -6.36
N GLN A 27 1.00 11.85 -5.89
CA GLN A 27 0.46 13.01 -6.59
C GLN A 27 0.55 14.23 -5.67
N LYS A 28 0.32 15.43 -6.22
CA LYS A 28 0.28 16.66 -5.44
C LYS A 28 -0.74 16.51 -4.29
N ASN A 29 -0.27 16.55 -3.04
CA ASN A 29 -1.05 16.38 -1.81
C ASN A 29 -1.76 15.03 -1.64
N LYS A 30 -1.41 13.99 -2.41
CA LYS A 30 -2.08 12.68 -2.32
C LYS A 30 -1.11 11.51 -2.52
N LEU A 31 -1.20 10.52 -1.64
CA LEU A 31 -0.54 9.22 -1.77
C LEU A 31 -1.63 8.17 -1.96
N THR A 32 -1.60 7.47 -3.10
CA THR A 32 -2.52 6.37 -3.39
C THR A 32 -1.74 5.08 -3.27
N ILE A 33 -2.16 4.21 -2.36
CA ILE A 33 -1.53 2.91 -2.11
C ILE A 33 -2.48 1.85 -2.63
N THR A 34 -2.03 1.06 -3.60
CA THR A 34 -2.82 0.04 -4.27
C THR A 34 -2.12 -1.31 -4.14
N LEU A 35 -2.88 -2.37 -3.88
CA LEU A 35 -2.34 -3.73 -3.95
C LEU A 35 -2.08 -4.09 -5.40
N ILE A 36 -0.87 -4.56 -5.71
CA ILE A 36 -0.57 -5.09 -7.03
C ILE A 36 -1.13 -6.51 -7.07
N GLU A 37 -2.39 -6.64 -7.48
CA GLU A 37 -2.88 -7.95 -7.92
C GLU A 37 -2.15 -8.28 -9.22
N LYS A 38 -1.11 -9.12 -9.15
CA LYS A 38 -0.61 -9.85 -10.31
C LYS A 38 -1.75 -10.74 -10.80
N ARG A 39 -2.65 -10.18 -11.62
CA ARG A 39 -3.45 -10.96 -12.55
C ARG A 39 -2.47 -11.52 -13.57
N GLU A 40 -1.91 -12.69 -13.29
CA GLU A 40 -1.43 -13.55 -14.36
C GLU A 40 -2.66 -13.88 -15.24
N LYS A 41 -2.63 -13.40 -16.48
CA LYS A 41 -3.48 -13.91 -17.53
C LYS A 41 -2.70 -13.96 -18.83
#